data_AF-A0A2T0A9R9-F1
#
_entry.id   AF-A0A2T0A9R9-F1
#
_cell.length_a   1.000
_cell.length_b   1.000
_cell.length_c   1.000
_cell.angle_alpha   90.00
_cell.angle_beta   90.00
_cell.angle_gamma   90.00
#
_symmetry.space_group_name_H-M   'P 1'
#
loop_
_entity.id
_entity.type
_entity.pdbx_description
1 polymer ?
#
loop_
_entity_poly.entity_id
_entity_poly.type
_entity_poly.pdbx_seq_one_letter_code
_entity_poly.pdbx_strand_id
1 'polypeptide(L)'
;MQVPWTPHRFASTRENKPRGKKGKGKGKAVKNDEQEEEEDKKEQKPTFTRHYADKIPLLLLHDEADTSDWQEWTNVVTHRPQSDVGEGKKGGMEANLVVMVRRNPPSQRHSLRIAIHTSKMDANTWKKTENSLWVQDFPQLASAPPASPALNPTHTPFSSGLLEFLLSDATGLPKTASYKPYTDLFRLFDFSSSKDVRLVTSLAGSYEGSDAVEQGGGLTSLARAIEGLQPRDKGKWKVEYLTHTTEKISLSVVEQLFAAFCGIPPTEHSLSSSSRSKALATSFAASKSDKLVVLFPSESNVEAAGKEGKIGREELRWEGEEWDELRKKDARGEVCRDVELKSGRVGHHTVALVIHQPLEKDKTDDDEEQYEAFLYVGSHTPTPSAWGLYTLPTGLNPSLTPSLTLPQTHLGLLLRLCTAGTWSSLKSQIDELVPWKRPVRKYGAGRDGGPARNVERKERRKAGRPRKKRVGEEEEEDE
;
A
#
# COMPACT_ATOMS: atom_id res chain seq x y z
N MET A 1 6.76 3.65 23.23
CA MET A 1 5.90 4.62 22.52
C MET A 1 6.74 5.31 21.44
N GLN A 2 6.58 4.96 20.16
CA GLN A 2 7.21 5.68 19.05
C GLN A 2 6.53 7.06 18.97
N VAL A 3 7.27 8.13 19.26
CA VAL A 3 6.78 9.50 19.08
C VAL A 3 6.80 9.80 17.58
N PRO A 4 5.66 10.13 16.94
CA PRO A 4 5.65 10.39 15.51
C PRO A 4 6.49 11.62 15.18
N TRP A 5 7.39 11.45 14.21
CA TRP A 5 8.23 12.52 13.69
C TRP A 5 7.35 13.53 12.91
N THR A 6 6.97 14.65 13.54
CA THR A 6 6.88 16.04 13.00
C THR A 6 5.73 16.87 13.62
N PRO A 7 5.95 18.16 13.92
CA PRO A 7 4.93 19.10 14.43
C PRO A 7 3.94 19.64 13.37
N HIS A 8 3.95 19.13 12.13
CA HIS A 8 3.09 19.62 11.04
C HIS A 8 2.44 18.48 10.25
N ARG A 9 1.75 17.55 10.95
CA ARG A 9 1.25 16.26 10.41
C ARG A 9 0.43 16.32 9.11
N PHE A 10 -0.30 17.41 8.84
CA PHE A 10 -1.16 17.52 7.63
C PHE A 10 -1.11 18.89 6.94
N ALA A 11 -0.27 19.81 7.44
CA ALA A 11 -0.12 21.12 6.84
C ALA A 11 0.95 21.04 5.75
N SER A 12 0.54 20.96 4.48
CA SER A 12 1.45 21.25 3.37
C SER A 12 1.75 22.76 3.36
N THR A 13 2.77 23.19 4.10
CA THR A 13 3.23 24.60 4.08
C THR A 13 3.90 25.01 2.75
N ARG A 14 3.79 24.18 1.69
CA ARG A 14 4.09 24.62 0.33
C ARG A 14 2.91 25.43 -0.21
N GLU A 15 2.75 26.62 0.33
CA GLU A 15 2.35 27.76 -0.49
C GLU A 15 3.36 27.84 -1.64
N ASN A 16 2.94 27.40 -2.83
CA ASN A 16 3.56 27.87 -4.06
C ASN A 16 3.35 29.39 -4.08
N LYS A 17 4.27 30.15 -3.48
CA LYS A 17 4.34 31.59 -3.72
C LYS A 17 4.36 31.77 -5.23
N PRO A 18 3.38 32.45 -5.84
CA PRO A 18 3.45 32.76 -7.26
C PRO A 18 4.77 33.50 -7.47
N ARG A 19 5.57 33.07 -8.45
CA ARG A 19 6.76 33.81 -8.90
C ARG A 19 6.33 35.25 -9.10
N GLY A 20 6.75 36.12 -8.18
CA GLY A 20 6.42 37.54 -8.23
C GLY A 20 6.87 38.09 -9.57
N LYS A 21 5.97 38.81 -10.24
CA LYS A 21 6.30 39.63 -11.40
C LYS A 21 7.52 40.48 -11.02
N LYS A 22 8.68 40.17 -11.60
CA LYS A 22 9.85 41.06 -11.49
C LYS A 22 9.41 42.42 -12.02
N GLY A 23 9.54 43.42 -11.15
CA GLY A 23 9.21 44.80 -11.43
C GLY A 23 9.95 45.31 -12.65
N LYS A 24 9.24 46.18 -13.37
CA LYS A 24 9.77 47.03 -14.44
C LYS A 24 10.99 47.80 -13.94
N GLY A 25 12.17 47.48 -14.46
CA GLY A 25 13.37 48.32 -14.43
C GLY A 25 13.71 48.75 -15.86
N LYS A 26 13.84 50.06 -16.07
CA LYS A 26 13.99 50.74 -17.37
C LYS A 26 15.38 50.59 -17.99
N GLY A 27 15.42 50.63 -19.33
CA GLY A 27 16.59 50.92 -20.19
C GLY A 27 17.11 49.67 -20.92
N LYS A 28 17.29 49.61 -22.24
CA LYS A 28 17.39 50.60 -23.32
C LYS A 28 16.99 49.88 -24.63
N ALA A 29 16.35 50.60 -25.54
CA ALA A 29 15.88 50.09 -26.83
C ALA A 29 17.04 49.81 -27.80
N VAL A 30 16.99 48.66 -28.47
CA VAL A 30 17.46 48.47 -29.86
C VAL A 30 16.46 47.52 -30.52
N LYS A 31 15.82 47.98 -31.60
CA LYS A 31 15.04 47.16 -32.53
C LYS A 31 16.02 46.35 -33.40
N ASN A 32 15.74 45.09 -33.67
CA ASN A 32 15.30 44.67 -35.00
C ASN A 32 15.02 43.16 -35.09
N ASP A 33 14.01 42.91 -35.92
CA ASP A 33 13.76 41.79 -36.81
C ASP A 33 13.22 40.45 -36.27
N GLU A 34 12.04 40.17 -36.81
CA GLU A 34 11.20 39.00 -36.69
C GLU A 34 11.88 37.78 -37.30
N GLN A 35 12.10 36.75 -36.48
CA GLN A 35 12.09 35.35 -36.92
C GLN A 35 11.34 34.55 -35.85
N GLU A 36 10.12 34.12 -36.19
CA GLU A 36 9.42 33.06 -35.48
C GLU A 36 10.18 31.75 -35.71
N GLU A 37 11.06 31.37 -34.78
CA GLU A 37 11.51 29.99 -34.65
C GLU A 37 10.54 29.24 -33.73
N GLU A 38 9.79 28.29 -34.30
CA GLU A 38 9.13 27.23 -33.56
C GLU A 38 10.21 26.39 -32.82
N GLU A 39 10.49 26.72 -31.57
CA GLU A 39 11.26 25.83 -30.69
C GLU A 39 10.42 24.59 -30.36
N ASP A 40 10.70 23.51 -31.10
CA ASP A 40 10.43 22.13 -30.73
C ASP A 40 10.88 21.89 -29.27
N LYS A 41 9.93 21.90 -28.34
CA LYS A 41 10.15 21.49 -26.94
C LYS A 41 10.45 20.00 -26.90
N LYS A 42 11.70 19.62 -27.15
CA LYS A 42 12.24 18.34 -26.70
C LYS A 42 12.01 18.26 -25.19
N GLU A 43 11.14 17.34 -24.77
CA GLU A 43 11.10 16.89 -23.38
C GLU A 43 12.52 16.44 -23.01
N GLN A 44 13.26 17.28 -22.29
CA GLN A 44 14.50 16.86 -21.65
C GLN A 44 14.13 15.74 -20.68
N LYS A 45 14.47 14.50 -21.03
CA LYS A 45 14.50 13.38 -20.08
C LYS A 45 15.27 13.89 -18.85
N PRO A 46 14.74 13.75 -17.63
CA PRO A 46 15.37 14.31 -16.45
C PRO A 46 16.77 13.72 -16.30
N THR A 47 17.80 14.54 -16.60
CA THR A 47 19.21 14.18 -16.53
C THR A 47 19.69 13.84 -15.12
N PHE A 48 18.88 14.17 -14.11
CA PHE A 48 19.20 13.99 -12.70
C PHE A 48 19.17 12.51 -12.23
N THR A 49 18.31 11.67 -12.82
CA THR A 49 18.13 10.27 -12.39
C THR A 49 19.32 9.38 -12.76
N ARG A 50 19.93 9.65 -13.94
CA ARG A 50 21.08 8.88 -14.46
C ARG A 50 22.31 8.97 -13.55
N HIS A 51 22.53 10.13 -12.94
CA HIS A 51 23.75 10.39 -12.17
C HIS A 51 23.88 9.61 -10.85
N TYR A 52 22.76 9.12 -10.30
CA TYR A 52 22.73 8.33 -9.06
C TYR A 52 22.77 6.82 -9.32
N ALA A 53 22.14 6.34 -10.40
CA ALA A 53 22.12 4.93 -10.76
C ALA A 53 23.53 4.38 -11.05
N ASP A 54 24.45 5.23 -11.51
CA ASP A 54 25.85 4.83 -11.76
C ASP A 54 26.76 4.88 -10.51
N LYS A 55 26.22 5.20 -9.32
CA LYS A 55 27.03 5.38 -8.10
C LYS A 55 26.62 4.51 -6.92
N ILE A 56 25.38 4.02 -6.90
CA ILE A 56 24.82 3.30 -5.76
C ILE A 56 24.24 1.98 -6.28
N PRO A 57 24.66 0.82 -5.73
CA PRO A 57 24.04 -0.46 -6.04
C PRO A 57 22.54 -0.43 -5.72
N LEU A 58 21.72 -0.79 -6.69
CA LEU A 58 20.26 -0.76 -6.58
C LEU A 58 19.67 -2.08 -7.08
N LEU A 59 18.78 -2.68 -6.30
CA LEU A 59 17.93 -3.79 -6.72
C LEU A 59 16.52 -3.25 -6.98
N LEU A 60 16.00 -3.47 -8.19
CA LEU A 60 14.61 -3.20 -8.55
C LEU A 60 13.86 -4.52 -8.66
N LEU A 61 12.88 -4.70 -7.77
CA LEU A 61 11.87 -5.75 -7.86
C LEU A 61 10.62 -5.16 -8.51
N HIS A 62 10.19 -5.71 -9.65
CA HIS A 62 9.13 -5.10 -10.46
C HIS A 62 8.32 -6.14 -11.23
N ASP A 63 7.19 -5.70 -11.80
CA ASP A 63 6.41 -6.48 -12.78
C ASP A 63 6.46 -5.87 -14.20
N GLU A 64 7.34 -4.89 -14.43
CA GLU A 64 7.51 -4.26 -15.74
C GLU A 64 7.96 -5.26 -16.81
N ALA A 65 7.32 -5.20 -17.99
CA ALA A 65 7.61 -6.09 -19.10
C ALA A 65 8.77 -5.60 -19.97
N ASP A 66 8.91 -4.29 -20.12
CA ASP A 66 9.98 -3.65 -20.88
C ASP A 66 10.96 -2.94 -19.94
N THR A 67 12.15 -3.52 -19.79
CA THR A 67 13.23 -2.97 -18.96
C THR A 67 14.34 -2.33 -19.79
N SER A 68 14.12 -2.11 -21.09
CA SER A 68 15.14 -1.60 -22.02
C SER A 68 15.77 -0.28 -21.54
N ASP A 69 14.97 0.62 -20.97
CA ASP A 69 15.44 1.89 -20.40
C ASP A 69 16.35 1.71 -19.16
N TRP A 70 16.33 0.55 -18.49
CA TRP A 70 17.11 0.26 -17.28
C TRP A 70 18.39 -0.53 -17.57
N GLN A 71 18.44 -1.21 -18.72
CA GLN A 71 19.61 -2.00 -19.15
C GLN A 71 20.86 -1.13 -19.37
N GLU A 72 20.70 0.18 -19.56
CA GLU A 72 21.80 1.13 -19.65
C GLU A 72 22.46 1.44 -18.30
N TRP A 73 21.90 1.01 -17.17
CA TRP A 73 22.39 1.35 -15.83
C TRP A 73 23.32 0.27 -15.28
N THR A 74 24.59 0.64 -15.04
CA THR A 74 25.65 -0.32 -14.72
C THR A 74 25.58 -0.92 -13.31
N ASN A 75 24.97 -0.23 -12.34
CA ASN A 75 24.85 -0.70 -10.95
C ASN A 75 23.42 -1.06 -10.53
N VAL A 76 22.53 -1.26 -11.51
CA VAL A 76 21.13 -1.62 -11.25
C VAL A 76 20.91 -3.08 -11.60
N VAL A 77 20.52 -3.86 -10.60
CA VAL A 77 20.05 -5.23 -10.76
C VAL A 77 18.54 -5.18 -10.85
N THR A 78 17.97 -5.73 -11.90
CA THR A 78 16.51 -5.81 -12.07
C THR A 78 16.07 -7.27 -11.93
N HIS A 79 14.94 -7.47 -11.27
CA HIS A 79 14.35 -8.78 -11.10
C HIS A 79 12.83 -8.70 -11.21
N ARG A 80 12.31 -9.52 -12.11
CA ARG A 80 10.88 -9.73 -12.28
C ARG A 80 10.51 -11.09 -11.70
N PRO A 81 9.73 -11.15 -10.62
CA PRO A 81 9.25 -12.41 -10.10
C PRO A 81 8.46 -13.20 -11.15
N GLN A 82 8.58 -14.52 -11.14
CA GLN A 82 7.87 -15.43 -12.05
C GLN A 82 7.14 -16.49 -11.24
N SER A 83 6.17 -16.07 -10.43
CA SER A 83 5.32 -17.01 -9.71
C SER A 83 4.28 -17.61 -10.66
N ASP A 84 4.13 -18.93 -10.68
CA ASP A 84 3.01 -19.57 -11.35
C ASP A 84 1.77 -19.48 -10.46
N VAL A 85 0.72 -18.81 -10.94
CA VAL A 85 -0.56 -18.69 -10.22
C VAL A 85 -1.60 -19.66 -10.77
N GLY A 86 -1.18 -20.64 -11.59
CA GLY A 86 -2.04 -21.60 -12.26
C GLY A 86 -2.58 -21.08 -13.60
N GLU A 87 -3.12 -22.00 -14.41
CA GLU A 87 -3.75 -21.70 -15.71
C GLU A 87 -2.85 -20.92 -16.71
N GLY A 88 -1.53 -21.02 -16.58
CA GLY A 88 -0.59 -20.28 -17.43
C GLY A 88 -0.53 -18.78 -17.16
N LYS A 89 -1.11 -18.30 -16.06
CA LYS A 89 -1.01 -16.90 -15.62
C LYS A 89 0.25 -16.74 -14.75
N LYS A 90 0.94 -15.62 -14.92
CA LYS A 90 2.07 -15.23 -14.06
C LYS A 90 1.56 -14.33 -12.95
N GLY A 91 2.02 -14.58 -11.73
CA GLY A 91 1.79 -13.72 -10.59
C GLY A 91 2.55 -12.40 -10.74
N GLY A 92 1.92 -11.30 -10.32
CA GLY A 92 2.56 -9.98 -10.35
C GLY A 92 3.06 -9.52 -8.98
N MET A 93 3.61 -8.30 -8.96
CA MET A 93 4.24 -7.69 -7.79
C MET A 93 3.61 -6.31 -7.50
N GLU A 94 2.76 -6.25 -6.48
CA GLU A 94 2.13 -5.02 -5.97
C GLU A 94 2.70 -4.61 -4.60
N ALA A 95 3.65 -5.38 -4.06
CA ALA A 95 4.35 -5.05 -2.81
C ALA A 95 5.19 -3.77 -2.94
N ASN A 96 5.07 -2.89 -1.95
CA ASN A 96 5.64 -1.55 -1.94
C ASN A 96 6.60 -1.37 -0.76
N LEU A 97 7.89 -1.53 -1.04
CA LEU A 97 8.97 -1.58 -0.04
C LEU A 97 10.20 -0.82 -0.52
N VAL A 98 10.84 -0.09 0.39
CA VAL A 98 12.19 0.45 0.21
C VAL A 98 13.07 0.00 1.36
N VAL A 99 14.20 -0.63 1.02
CA VAL A 99 15.28 -0.97 1.97
C VAL A 99 16.51 -0.19 1.53
N MET A 100 17.00 0.72 2.39
CA MET A 100 18.14 1.58 2.05
C MET A 100 19.15 1.64 3.20
N VAL A 101 20.44 1.54 2.88
CA VAL A 101 21.51 1.80 3.84
C VAL A 101 21.81 3.29 3.83
N ARG A 102 21.68 3.93 4.99
CA ARG A 102 22.04 5.33 5.19
C ARG A 102 23.39 5.41 5.89
N ARG A 103 24.29 6.21 5.33
CA ARG A 103 25.51 6.63 6.03
C ARG A 103 25.15 7.77 6.98
N ASN A 104 25.59 7.69 8.23
CA ASN A 104 25.41 8.75 9.22
C ASN A 104 26.77 9.44 9.47
N PRO A 105 27.09 10.56 8.79
CA PRO A 105 28.44 11.14 8.80
C PRO A 105 29.01 11.48 10.19
N PRO A 106 28.22 12.03 11.15
CA PRO A 106 28.71 12.32 12.50
C PRO A 106 29.21 11.11 13.29
N SER A 107 28.60 9.92 13.09
CA SER A 107 28.94 8.71 13.86
C SER A 107 29.79 7.71 13.08
N GLN A 108 29.96 7.92 11.77
CA GLN A 108 30.48 6.94 10.80
C GLN A 108 29.76 5.58 10.79
N ARG A 109 28.73 5.38 11.62
CA ARG A 109 27.92 4.16 11.63
C ARG A 109 26.86 4.24 10.54
N HIS A 110 26.54 3.09 9.98
CA HIS A 110 25.43 2.97 9.04
C HIS A 110 24.12 2.69 9.80
N SER A 111 23.00 3.04 9.18
CA SER A 111 21.67 2.60 9.61
C SER A 111 20.91 2.05 8.41
N LEU A 112 20.15 0.98 8.61
CA LEU A 112 19.23 0.46 7.61
C LEU A 112 17.89 1.14 7.79
N ARG A 113 17.40 1.83 6.77
CA ARG A 113 16.05 2.34 6.74
C ARG A 113 15.16 1.39 5.96
N ILE A 114 14.05 1.03 6.56
CA ILE A 114 12.98 0.28 5.90
C ILE A 114 11.77 1.18 5.82
N ALA A 115 11.16 1.24 4.63
CA ALA A 115 9.91 1.95 4.41
C ALA A 115 8.90 1.02 3.70
N ILE A 116 7.71 0.85 4.29
CA ILE A 116 6.57 0.18 3.64
C ILE A 116 5.53 1.25 3.34
N HIS A 117 5.10 1.34 2.09
CA HIS A 117 4.25 2.44 1.59
C HIS A 117 3.05 1.92 0.79
N THR A 118 2.08 2.79 0.54
CA THR A 118 0.79 2.41 -0.08
C THR A 118 0.75 2.54 -1.60
N SER A 119 1.79 3.08 -2.22
CA SER A 119 1.70 3.64 -3.57
C SER A 119 2.83 3.24 -4.48
N LYS A 120 2.56 3.16 -5.78
CA LYS A 120 3.54 2.83 -6.82
C LYS A 120 4.66 3.85 -6.85
N MET A 121 5.86 3.42 -7.25
CA MET A 121 7.06 4.26 -7.31
C MET A 121 7.14 5.06 -8.62
N ASP A 122 6.11 5.84 -8.92
CA ASP A 122 6.08 6.75 -10.07
C ASP A 122 5.92 8.22 -9.67
N ALA A 123 6.50 9.10 -10.47
CA ALA A 123 6.54 10.53 -10.15
C ALA A 123 5.15 11.19 -10.13
N ASN A 124 4.14 10.61 -10.78
CA ASN A 124 2.81 11.19 -10.82
C ASN A 124 2.09 10.95 -9.50
N THR A 125 2.00 9.70 -9.04
CA THR A 125 1.31 9.37 -7.78
C THR A 125 1.93 10.15 -6.61
N TRP A 126 3.26 10.14 -6.45
CA TRP A 126 3.93 10.86 -5.36
C TRP A 126 3.82 12.39 -5.41
N LYS A 127 3.55 12.98 -6.59
CA LYS A 127 3.40 14.43 -6.75
C LYS A 127 1.97 14.90 -6.53
N LYS A 128 0.98 14.05 -6.82
CA LYS A 128 -0.40 14.44 -7.08
C LYS A 128 -1.37 13.93 -6.03
N THR A 129 -1.06 12.82 -5.38
CA THR A 129 -1.93 12.22 -4.37
C THR A 129 -1.32 12.30 -2.98
N GLU A 130 -2.19 12.18 -1.97
CA GLU A 130 -1.75 11.83 -0.63
C GLU A 130 -1.41 10.34 -0.55
N ASN A 131 -0.32 10.00 0.14
CA ASN A 131 0.19 8.63 0.27
C ASN A 131 0.55 8.39 1.74
N SER A 132 0.52 7.12 2.18
CA SER A 132 0.98 6.74 3.52
C SER A 132 2.22 5.87 3.44
N LEU A 133 3.10 6.04 4.43
CA LEU A 133 4.31 5.25 4.59
C LEU A 133 4.65 5.09 6.06
N TRP A 134 5.05 3.89 6.43
CA TRP A 134 5.72 3.61 7.68
C TRP A 134 7.23 3.56 7.41
N VAL A 135 8.01 4.19 8.29
CA VAL A 135 9.48 4.25 8.17
C VAL A 135 10.10 3.94 9.52
N GLN A 136 11.11 3.07 9.51
CA GLN A 136 11.92 2.79 10.68
C GLN A 136 13.40 2.68 10.30
N ASP A 137 14.25 3.28 11.13
CA ASP A 137 15.70 3.17 11.04
C ASP A 137 16.18 2.12 12.06
N PHE A 138 17.05 1.22 11.59
CA PHE A 138 17.69 0.17 12.36
C PHE A 138 19.19 0.45 12.45
N PRO A 139 19.77 0.57 13.65
CA PRO A 139 21.19 0.85 13.79
C PRO A 139 22.02 -0.38 13.37
N GLN A 140 23.25 -0.14 12.95
CA GLN A 140 24.20 -1.23 12.73
C GLN A 140 24.45 -2.01 14.03
N LEU A 141 24.57 -3.34 13.94
CA LEU A 141 24.91 -4.18 15.09
C LEU A 141 26.21 -3.72 15.73
N ALA A 142 26.24 -3.71 17.06
CA ALA A 142 27.45 -3.41 17.81
C ALA A 142 28.42 -4.61 17.86
N SER A 143 27.89 -5.83 17.73
CA SER A 143 28.65 -7.07 17.72
C SER A 143 29.12 -7.45 16.32
N ALA A 144 30.01 -8.45 16.24
CA ALA A 144 30.40 -9.06 14.98
C ALA A 144 29.15 -9.62 14.26
N PRO A 145 29.02 -9.42 12.93
CA PRO A 145 27.90 -9.96 12.19
C PRO A 145 27.81 -11.49 12.29
N PRO A 146 26.61 -12.07 12.49
CA PRO A 146 26.40 -13.51 12.55
C PRO A 146 26.69 -14.16 11.19
N ALA A 147 26.92 -15.49 11.15
CA ALA A 147 27.37 -16.22 9.95
C ALA A 147 26.40 -16.14 8.75
N SER A 148 25.10 -15.97 8.99
CA SER A 148 24.07 -15.77 7.97
C SER A 148 23.01 -14.78 8.46
N PRO A 149 22.19 -14.19 7.56
CA PRO A 149 21.09 -13.32 7.94
C PRO A 149 20.14 -13.96 8.96
N ALA A 150 19.71 -15.20 8.72
CA ALA A 150 18.78 -15.93 9.59
C ALA A 150 19.28 -16.14 11.02
N LEU A 151 20.60 -16.03 11.26
CA LEU A 151 21.21 -16.18 12.58
C LEU A 151 21.35 -14.85 13.34
N ASN A 152 20.75 -13.75 12.86
CA ASN A 152 20.76 -12.49 13.60
C ASN A 152 19.92 -12.60 14.89
N PRO A 153 20.55 -12.48 16.08
CA PRO A 153 19.85 -12.68 17.36
C PRO A 153 18.87 -11.55 17.69
N THR A 154 18.93 -10.43 16.97
CA THR A 154 18.03 -9.27 17.17
C THR A 154 16.77 -9.37 16.34
N HIS A 155 16.59 -10.45 15.58
CA HIS A 155 15.40 -10.65 14.78
C HIS A 155 14.13 -10.63 15.65
N THR A 156 13.18 -9.82 15.21
CA THR A 156 11.78 -9.81 15.67
C THR A 156 10.92 -10.54 14.64
N PRO A 157 9.65 -10.87 14.98
CA PRO A 157 8.71 -11.43 14.01
C PRO A 157 8.60 -10.60 12.73
N PHE A 158 8.69 -9.26 12.81
CA PHE A 158 8.71 -8.39 11.63
C PHE A 158 9.93 -8.64 10.74
N SER A 159 11.13 -8.59 11.31
CA SER A 159 12.36 -8.70 10.52
C SER A 159 12.60 -10.10 9.98
N SER A 160 12.21 -11.15 10.71
CA SER A 160 12.25 -12.53 10.22
C SER A 160 11.26 -12.71 9.07
N GLY A 161 10.00 -12.26 9.25
CA GLY A 161 9.00 -12.34 8.19
C GLY A 161 9.40 -11.54 6.93
N LEU A 162 10.10 -10.42 7.09
CA LEU A 162 10.57 -9.63 5.95
C LEU A 162 11.72 -10.31 5.21
N LEU A 163 12.63 -10.96 5.95
CA LEU A 163 13.67 -11.79 5.36
C LEU A 163 13.07 -12.99 4.63
N GLU A 164 12.08 -13.66 5.23
CA GLU A 164 11.34 -14.78 4.62
C GLU A 164 10.59 -14.33 3.36
N PHE A 165 9.94 -13.16 3.39
CA PHE A 165 9.31 -12.55 2.21
C PHE A 165 10.32 -12.39 1.07
N LEU A 166 11.47 -11.76 1.33
CA LEU A 166 12.52 -11.54 0.33
C LEU A 166 13.16 -12.84 -0.18
N LEU A 167 13.12 -13.91 0.59
CA LEU A 167 13.67 -15.22 0.22
C LEU A 167 12.63 -16.19 -0.34
N SER A 168 11.36 -15.77 -0.40
CA SER A 168 10.26 -16.62 -0.84
C SER A 168 10.31 -16.88 -2.34
N ASP A 169 9.75 -18.03 -2.75
CA ASP A 169 9.60 -18.39 -4.17
C ASP A 169 8.75 -17.37 -4.93
N ALA A 170 7.83 -16.69 -4.24
CA ALA A 170 7.02 -15.62 -4.82
C ALA A 170 7.85 -14.40 -5.22
N THR A 171 8.94 -14.10 -4.51
CA THR A 171 9.89 -13.06 -4.93
C THR A 171 10.94 -13.59 -5.91
N GLY A 172 11.26 -14.87 -5.85
CA GLY A 172 12.13 -15.55 -6.82
C GLY A 172 13.59 -15.07 -6.83
N LEU A 173 14.06 -14.38 -5.78
CA LEU A 173 15.39 -13.79 -5.75
C LEU A 173 16.50 -14.86 -5.96
N PRO A 174 17.34 -14.74 -7.00
CA PRO A 174 18.41 -15.70 -7.25
C PRO A 174 19.42 -15.73 -6.11
N LYS A 175 19.90 -16.92 -5.73
CA LYS A 175 20.99 -17.10 -4.74
C LYS A 175 22.38 -16.85 -5.36
N THR A 176 22.51 -15.83 -6.20
CA THR A 176 23.77 -15.48 -6.87
C THR A 176 24.48 -14.34 -6.16
N ALA A 177 25.77 -14.14 -6.49
CA ALA A 177 26.60 -13.10 -5.89
C ALA A 177 26.02 -11.68 -6.06
N SER A 178 25.24 -11.41 -7.11
CA SER A 178 24.65 -10.10 -7.37
C SER A 178 23.48 -9.74 -6.45
N TYR A 179 22.79 -10.75 -5.90
CA TYR A 179 21.61 -10.55 -5.04
C TYR A 179 21.92 -10.73 -3.56
N LYS A 180 22.93 -11.56 -3.25
CA LYS A 180 23.36 -11.85 -1.88
C LYS A 180 23.61 -10.60 -1.01
N PRO A 181 24.20 -9.49 -1.52
CA PRO A 181 24.41 -8.29 -0.71
C PRO A 181 23.12 -7.70 -0.12
N TYR A 182 21.99 -7.79 -0.83
CA TYR A 182 20.72 -7.20 -0.39
C TYR A 182 20.08 -7.98 0.76
N THR A 183 20.18 -9.32 0.73
CA THR A 183 19.70 -10.18 1.83
C THR A 183 20.71 -10.24 2.98
N ASP A 184 22.02 -10.18 2.68
CA ASP A 184 23.08 -10.09 3.68
C ASP A 184 22.97 -8.83 4.55
N LEU A 185 22.30 -7.75 4.11
CA LEU A 185 22.05 -6.58 4.96
C LEU A 185 21.40 -6.98 6.30
N PHE A 186 20.52 -7.98 6.31
CA PHE A 186 19.81 -8.40 7.51
C PHE A 186 20.73 -9.02 8.58
N ARG A 187 21.98 -9.33 8.25
CA ARG A 187 22.98 -9.74 9.25
C ARG A 187 23.72 -8.56 9.89
N LEU A 188 23.58 -7.35 9.36
CA LEU A 188 24.42 -6.20 9.75
C LEU A 188 23.73 -5.23 10.70
N PHE A 189 22.40 -5.30 10.84
CA PHE A 189 21.60 -4.32 11.57
C PHE A 189 20.81 -4.95 12.72
N ASP A 190 20.57 -4.14 13.74
CA ASP A 190 19.82 -4.50 14.95
C ASP A 190 18.33 -4.24 14.73
N PHE A 191 17.53 -5.31 14.72
CA PHE A 191 16.08 -5.25 14.48
C PHE A 191 15.22 -5.15 15.74
N SER A 192 15.83 -5.12 16.94
CA SER A 192 15.12 -5.19 18.23
C SER A 192 14.03 -4.11 18.40
N SER A 193 14.19 -2.97 17.74
CA SER A 193 13.22 -1.87 17.76
C SER A 193 11.90 -2.14 17.03
N SER A 194 11.77 -3.27 16.31
CA SER A 194 10.56 -3.63 15.54
C SER A 194 9.64 -4.65 16.24
N LYS A 195 9.85 -4.88 17.55
CA LYS A 195 9.11 -5.89 18.33
C LYS A 195 7.58 -5.70 18.36
N ASP A 196 7.10 -4.48 18.14
CA ASP A 196 5.67 -4.11 18.18
C ASP A 196 5.06 -3.97 16.77
N VAL A 197 5.79 -4.43 15.75
CA VAL A 197 5.36 -4.41 14.34
C VAL A 197 5.20 -5.85 13.87
N ARG A 198 4.18 -6.11 13.06
CA ARG A 198 3.94 -7.41 12.42
C ARG A 198 3.89 -7.21 10.92
N LEU A 199 4.54 -8.10 10.18
CA LEU A 199 4.45 -8.11 8.73
C LEU A 199 3.16 -8.82 8.32
N VAL A 200 2.54 -8.36 7.24
CA VAL A 200 1.40 -9.00 6.60
C VAL A 200 1.75 -9.23 5.13
N THR A 201 1.65 -10.47 4.66
CA THR A 201 2.08 -10.88 3.33
C THR A 201 0.97 -11.61 2.60
N SER A 202 0.85 -11.33 1.30
CA SER A 202 0.21 -12.23 0.33
C SER A 202 1.27 -12.58 -0.68
N LEU A 203 1.59 -13.86 -0.86
CA LEU A 203 2.57 -14.33 -1.81
C LEU A 203 1.85 -14.84 -3.07
N ALA A 204 2.22 -14.35 -4.26
CA ALA A 204 1.58 -14.83 -5.48
C ALA A 204 1.83 -16.33 -5.67
N GLY A 205 0.77 -17.09 -5.92
CA GLY A 205 0.83 -18.54 -6.16
C GLY A 205 -0.51 -19.23 -6.04
N SER A 206 -0.50 -20.55 -6.25
CA SER A 206 -1.60 -21.45 -5.95
C SER A 206 -1.17 -22.41 -4.83
N TYR A 207 -1.99 -22.48 -3.78
CA TYR A 207 -1.66 -23.18 -2.55
C TYR A 207 -2.79 -24.17 -2.23
N GLU A 208 -2.46 -25.44 -2.07
CA GLU A 208 -3.41 -26.51 -1.74
C GLU A 208 -2.99 -27.24 -0.46
N GLY A 209 -3.94 -27.44 0.44
CA GLY A 209 -3.70 -27.96 1.78
C GLY A 209 -3.41 -26.86 2.80
N SER A 210 -3.67 -27.16 4.08
CA SER A 210 -3.61 -26.16 5.15
C SER A 210 -2.25 -25.47 5.24
N ASP A 211 -1.15 -26.24 5.24
CA ASP A 211 0.21 -25.70 5.39
C ASP A 211 0.59 -24.78 4.23
N ALA A 212 0.21 -25.15 3.00
CA ALA A 212 0.46 -24.32 1.82
C ALA A 212 -0.38 -23.03 1.87
N VAL A 213 -1.65 -23.12 2.29
CA VAL A 213 -2.52 -21.93 2.47
C VAL A 213 -1.94 -20.99 3.54
N GLU A 214 -1.36 -21.53 4.61
CA GLU A 214 -0.63 -20.72 5.59
C GLU A 214 0.62 -20.05 4.99
N GLN A 215 1.39 -20.79 4.17
CA GLN A 215 2.58 -20.27 3.49
C GLN A 215 2.24 -19.14 2.51
N GLY A 216 1.13 -19.25 1.77
CA GLY A 216 0.69 -18.19 0.85
C GLY A 216 0.31 -16.89 1.56
N GLY A 217 -0.07 -16.95 2.82
CA GLY A 217 -0.41 -15.79 3.64
C GLY A 217 -1.85 -15.30 3.42
N GLY A 218 -2.01 -14.09 2.90
CA GLY A 218 -3.30 -13.44 2.72
C GLY A 218 -3.99 -13.14 4.06
N LEU A 219 -5.27 -13.47 4.15
CA LEU A 219 -6.06 -13.32 5.38
C LEU A 219 -5.48 -14.13 6.55
N THR A 220 -4.80 -15.25 6.29
CA THR A 220 -4.12 -16.03 7.34
C THR A 220 -2.95 -15.26 7.94
N SER A 221 -2.16 -14.59 7.10
CA SER A 221 -1.05 -13.73 7.54
C SER A 221 -1.58 -12.55 8.36
N LEU A 222 -2.68 -11.92 7.93
CA LEU A 222 -3.34 -10.84 8.68
C LEU A 222 -3.84 -11.31 10.05
N ALA A 223 -4.52 -12.45 10.11
CA ALA A 223 -5.03 -13.01 11.37
C ALA A 223 -3.89 -13.25 12.37
N ARG A 224 -2.81 -13.91 11.92
CA ARG A 224 -1.60 -14.14 12.72
C ARG A 224 -0.93 -12.84 13.17
N ALA A 225 -0.90 -11.82 12.32
CA ALA A 225 -0.36 -10.51 12.68
C ALA A 225 -1.16 -9.87 13.82
N ILE A 226 -2.50 -9.90 13.75
CA ILE A 226 -3.36 -9.40 14.84
C ILE A 226 -3.12 -10.20 16.12
N GLU A 227 -3.18 -11.53 16.07
CA GLU A 227 -2.94 -12.39 17.25
C GLU A 227 -1.56 -12.15 17.86
N GLY A 228 -0.53 -11.98 17.01
CA GLY A 228 0.83 -11.70 17.43
C GLY A 228 0.99 -10.35 18.14
N LEU A 229 0.08 -9.40 17.97
CA LEU A 229 0.04 -8.14 18.73
C LEU A 229 -0.69 -8.26 20.08
N GLN A 230 -1.20 -9.47 20.37
CA GLN A 230 -1.87 -9.82 21.62
C GLN A 230 -2.92 -8.77 22.00
N PRO A 231 -3.95 -8.56 21.16
CA PRO A 231 -5.07 -7.70 21.52
C PRO A 231 -5.71 -8.22 22.80
N ARG A 232 -6.42 -7.33 23.49
CA ARG A 232 -7.15 -7.69 24.71
C ARG A 232 -8.20 -8.76 24.42
N ASP A 233 -8.47 -9.58 25.43
CA ASP A 233 -9.47 -10.63 25.32
C ASP A 233 -10.87 -10.07 25.20
N LYS A 234 -11.59 -10.50 24.16
CA LYS A 234 -12.98 -10.13 23.85
C LYS A 234 -13.16 -8.62 23.63
N GLY A 235 -14.16 -8.29 22.82
CA GLY A 235 -14.53 -6.90 22.63
C GLY A 235 -15.29 -6.66 21.35
N LYS A 236 -15.64 -5.39 21.15
CA LYS A 236 -16.27 -4.90 19.94
C LYS A 236 -15.17 -4.42 19.00
N TRP A 237 -15.12 -5.04 17.84
CA TRP A 237 -14.21 -4.69 16.76
C TRP A 237 -14.92 -3.84 15.71
N LYS A 238 -14.19 -2.86 15.17
CA LYS A 238 -14.57 -2.07 14.00
C LYS A 238 -13.36 -1.80 13.12
N VAL A 239 -13.52 -1.90 11.81
CA VAL A 239 -12.48 -1.63 10.82
C VAL A 239 -12.93 -0.50 9.89
N GLU A 240 -12.10 0.53 9.76
CA GLU A 240 -12.23 1.59 8.76
C GLU A 240 -11.09 1.41 7.75
N TYR A 241 -11.41 1.00 6.52
CA TYR A 241 -10.43 0.61 5.50
C TYR A 241 -10.41 1.59 4.33
N LEU A 242 -9.44 2.49 4.34
CA LEU A 242 -9.21 3.45 3.26
C LEU A 242 -8.52 2.80 2.07
N THR A 243 -9.11 3.00 0.88
CA THR A 243 -8.62 2.47 -0.38
C THR A 243 -8.81 3.48 -1.51
N HIS A 244 -7.97 3.39 -2.53
CA HIS A 244 -8.06 4.15 -3.78
C HIS A 244 -8.75 3.34 -4.91
N THR A 245 -9.00 2.05 -4.68
CA THR A 245 -9.69 1.17 -5.62
C THR A 245 -10.72 0.28 -4.93
N THR A 246 -11.79 -0.06 -5.65
CA THR A 246 -12.76 -1.07 -5.23
C THR A 246 -13.12 -1.98 -6.40
N GLU A 247 -13.07 -3.28 -6.17
CA GLU A 247 -13.69 -4.30 -7.04
C GLU A 247 -15.06 -4.69 -6.50
N LYS A 248 -15.77 -5.57 -7.23
CA LYS A 248 -16.95 -6.24 -6.69
C LYS A 248 -16.59 -7.06 -5.45
N ILE A 249 -17.20 -6.74 -4.32
CA ILE A 249 -16.97 -7.42 -3.05
C ILE A 249 -18.27 -8.06 -2.59
N SER A 250 -18.23 -9.34 -2.20
CA SER A 250 -19.38 -10.03 -1.61
C SER A 250 -19.40 -9.83 -0.10
N LEU A 251 -20.57 -9.96 0.53
CA LEU A 251 -20.69 -9.86 1.99
C LEU A 251 -19.86 -10.94 2.70
N SER A 252 -19.74 -12.13 2.11
CA SER A 252 -18.90 -13.21 2.64
C SER A 252 -17.43 -12.85 2.66
N VAL A 253 -16.92 -12.16 1.64
CA VAL A 253 -15.54 -11.65 1.62
C VAL A 253 -15.33 -10.58 2.69
N VAL A 254 -16.30 -9.66 2.85
CA VAL A 254 -16.26 -8.65 3.92
C VAL A 254 -16.19 -9.31 5.30
N GLU A 255 -17.00 -10.34 5.54
CA GLU A 255 -17.03 -11.07 6.81
C GLU A 255 -15.71 -11.79 7.07
N GLN A 256 -15.15 -12.50 6.08
CA GLN A 256 -13.85 -13.16 6.19
C GLN A 256 -12.71 -12.17 6.46
N LEU A 257 -12.71 -11.03 5.77
CA LEU A 257 -11.72 -9.97 5.99
C LEU A 257 -11.86 -9.37 7.39
N PHE A 258 -13.09 -9.11 7.85
CA PHE A 258 -13.35 -8.64 9.21
C PHE A 258 -12.91 -9.65 10.27
N ALA A 259 -13.18 -10.95 10.05
CA ALA A 259 -12.74 -12.02 10.92
C ALA A 259 -11.21 -12.05 11.06
N ALA A 260 -10.49 -11.93 9.94
CA ALA A 260 -9.03 -11.85 9.94
C ALA A 260 -8.50 -10.62 10.69
N PHE A 261 -9.14 -9.45 10.58
CA PHE A 261 -8.83 -8.28 11.39
C PHE A 261 -9.14 -8.45 12.89
N CYS A 262 -9.94 -9.44 13.27
CA CYS A 262 -10.15 -9.84 14.66
C CYS A 262 -9.20 -10.99 15.08
N GLY A 263 -8.23 -11.32 14.23
CA GLY A 263 -7.26 -12.38 14.43
C GLY A 263 -7.78 -13.78 14.10
N ILE A 264 -8.96 -13.94 13.48
CA ILE A 264 -9.54 -15.26 13.21
C ILE A 264 -9.13 -15.72 11.81
N PRO A 265 -8.36 -16.81 11.66
CA PRO A 265 -7.95 -17.32 10.35
C PRO A 265 -9.17 -17.76 9.50
N PRO A 266 -9.08 -17.70 8.16
CA PRO A 266 -10.19 -18.06 7.28
C PRO A 266 -10.74 -19.47 7.51
N THR A 267 -9.86 -20.46 7.72
CA THR A 267 -10.25 -21.86 7.95
C THR A 267 -11.02 -22.03 9.27
N GLU A 268 -10.56 -21.39 10.34
CA GLU A 268 -11.28 -21.37 11.63
C GLU A 268 -12.66 -20.73 11.47
N HIS A 269 -12.72 -19.60 10.76
CA HIS A 269 -13.97 -18.89 10.51
C HIS A 269 -14.96 -19.73 9.70
N SER A 270 -14.50 -20.33 8.60
CA SER A 270 -15.33 -21.12 7.69
C SER A 270 -15.90 -22.39 8.32
N LEU A 271 -15.12 -23.04 9.19
CA LEU A 271 -15.55 -24.20 9.96
C LEU A 271 -16.39 -23.84 11.20
N SER A 272 -16.39 -22.55 11.60
CA SER A 272 -16.94 -22.11 12.86
C SER A 272 -16.41 -22.96 14.04
N SER A 273 -15.11 -23.28 14.02
CA SER A 273 -14.54 -24.29 14.92
C SER A 273 -14.34 -23.77 16.35
N SER A 274 -14.27 -22.45 16.54
CA SER A 274 -14.04 -21.81 17.83
C SER A 274 -15.26 -21.00 18.34
N SER A 275 -15.31 -20.76 19.64
CA SER A 275 -16.34 -19.90 20.25
C SER A 275 -16.20 -18.44 19.80
N ARG A 276 -14.97 -17.94 19.62
CA ARG A 276 -14.69 -16.59 19.10
C ARG A 276 -15.20 -16.40 17.66
N SER A 277 -15.01 -17.40 16.80
CA SER A 277 -15.53 -17.41 15.44
C SER A 277 -17.06 -17.37 15.41
N LYS A 278 -17.73 -18.24 16.18
CA LYS A 278 -19.21 -18.25 16.30
C LYS A 278 -19.76 -16.92 16.79
N ALA A 279 -19.14 -16.34 17.82
CA ALA A 279 -19.53 -15.07 18.37
C ALA A 279 -19.34 -13.92 17.37
N LEU A 280 -18.25 -13.93 16.61
CA LEU A 280 -17.96 -12.93 15.58
C LEU A 280 -18.99 -13.00 14.44
N ALA A 281 -19.27 -14.18 13.90
CA ALA A 281 -20.27 -14.36 12.84
C ALA A 281 -21.65 -13.85 13.28
N THR A 282 -22.05 -14.16 14.52
CA THR A 282 -23.31 -13.65 15.11
C THR A 282 -23.29 -12.11 15.23
N SER A 283 -22.18 -11.53 15.69
CA SER A 283 -22.04 -10.08 15.83
C SER A 283 -22.02 -9.37 14.48
N PHE A 284 -21.41 -9.99 13.47
CA PHE A 284 -21.36 -9.47 12.10
C PHE A 284 -22.75 -9.49 11.46
N ALA A 285 -23.48 -10.60 11.57
CA ALA A 285 -24.85 -10.71 11.06
C ALA A 285 -25.81 -9.65 11.62
N ALA A 286 -25.62 -9.25 12.88
CA ALA A 286 -26.45 -8.23 13.53
C ALA A 286 -26.20 -6.79 13.05
N SER A 287 -25.00 -6.47 12.55
CA SER A 287 -24.60 -5.08 12.25
C SER A 287 -23.55 -5.01 11.12
N LYS A 288 -23.81 -5.74 10.04
CA LYS A 288 -22.90 -5.96 8.90
C LYS A 288 -22.17 -4.70 8.43
N SER A 289 -22.93 -3.63 8.20
CA SER A 289 -22.48 -2.39 7.57
C SER A 289 -21.62 -1.49 8.45
N ASP A 290 -21.51 -1.78 9.75
CA ASP A 290 -20.80 -0.92 10.71
C ASP A 290 -19.55 -1.57 11.29
N LYS A 291 -19.35 -2.88 11.05
CA LYS A 291 -18.18 -3.65 11.51
C LYS A 291 -16.96 -3.44 10.64
N LEU A 292 -17.11 -3.50 9.33
CA LEU A 292 -16.06 -3.16 8.37
C LEU A 292 -16.66 -2.19 7.37
N VAL A 293 -16.07 -1.00 7.30
CA VAL A 293 -16.44 0.03 6.32
C VAL A 293 -15.27 0.29 5.38
N VAL A 294 -15.58 0.32 4.09
CA VAL A 294 -14.61 0.65 3.05
C VAL A 294 -14.73 2.13 2.75
N LEU A 295 -13.65 2.87 2.89
CA LEU A 295 -13.62 4.31 2.67
C LEU A 295 -13.13 4.57 1.25
N PHE A 296 -13.98 5.19 0.46
CA PHE A 296 -13.70 5.59 -0.92
C PHE A 296 -14.29 6.99 -1.14
N PRO A 297 -13.63 7.90 -1.87
CA PRO A 297 -14.12 9.27 -1.98
C PRO A 297 -15.34 9.36 -2.90
N SER A 298 -16.28 10.24 -2.56
CA SER A 298 -17.36 10.66 -3.44
C SER A 298 -16.88 11.59 -4.55
N GLU A 299 -17.69 11.73 -5.58
CA GLU A 299 -17.47 12.72 -6.64
C GLU A 299 -17.32 14.14 -6.06
N SER A 300 -18.15 14.49 -5.08
CA SER A 300 -18.12 15.80 -4.43
C SER A 300 -16.80 16.04 -3.67
N ASN A 301 -16.27 15.03 -2.98
CA ASN A 301 -14.98 15.15 -2.31
C ASN A 301 -13.81 15.29 -3.29
N VAL A 302 -13.86 14.60 -4.44
CA VAL A 302 -12.86 14.79 -5.50
C VAL A 302 -12.94 16.20 -6.10
N GLU A 303 -14.14 16.74 -6.29
CA GLU A 303 -14.34 18.12 -6.77
C GLU A 303 -13.88 19.17 -5.75
N ALA A 304 -14.17 18.95 -4.46
CA ALA A 304 -13.77 19.82 -3.36
C ALA A 304 -12.24 19.88 -3.19
N ALA A 305 -11.52 18.81 -3.53
CA ALA A 305 -10.06 18.78 -3.61
C ALA A 305 -9.50 19.65 -4.77
N GLY A 306 -10.36 20.28 -5.57
CA GLY A 306 -10.02 21.31 -6.54
C GLY A 306 -9.04 20.83 -7.61
N LYS A 307 -7.98 21.61 -7.85
CA LYS A 307 -6.97 21.26 -8.86
C LYS A 307 -6.22 19.98 -8.50
N GLU A 308 -5.97 19.73 -7.23
CA GLU A 308 -5.27 18.51 -6.79
C GLU A 308 -6.17 17.28 -7.01
N GLY A 309 -7.47 17.40 -6.71
CA GLY A 309 -8.44 16.33 -7.00
C GLY A 309 -8.53 15.96 -8.47
N LYS A 310 -8.59 16.95 -9.38
CA LYS A 310 -8.60 16.70 -10.83
C LYS A 310 -7.33 16.00 -11.34
N ILE A 311 -6.20 16.25 -10.68
CA ILE A 311 -4.90 15.72 -11.08
C ILE A 311 -4.62 14.35 -10.43
N GLY A 312 -5.28 14.01 -9.31
CA GLY A 312 -5.17 12.69 -8.68
C GLY A 312 -6.28 11.72 -9.06
N ARG A 313 -7.31 12.18 -9.79
CA ARG A 313 -8.51 11.40 -10.11
C ARG A 313 -8.21 10.13 -10.91
N GLU A 314 -7.19 10.14 -11.76
CA GLU A 314 -6.78 8.96 -12.54
C GLU A 314 -6.28 7.79 -11.68
N GLU A 315 -5.95 8.05 -10.42
CA GLU A 315 -5.49 7.09 -9.43
C GLU A 315 -6.65 6.41 -8.68
N LEU A 316 -7.88 6.91 -8.83
CA LEU A 316 -9.08 6.32 -8.25
C LEU A 316 -9.73 5.34 -9.22
N ARG A 317 -10.09 4.16 -8.72
CA ARG A 317 -10.69 3.09 -9.53
C ARG A 317 -11.94 2.52 -8.88
N TRP A 318 -13.08 2.71 -9.53
CA TRP A 318 -14.33 2.01 -9.25
C TRP A 318 -14.53 0.91 -10.27
N GLU A 319 -14.19 -0.34 -9.94
CA GLU A 319 -14.25 -1.45 -10.90
C GLU A 319 -15.59 -2.19 -10.85
N GLY A 320 -16.08 -2.62 -12.02
CA GLY A 320 -17.36 -3.33 -12.14
C GLY A 320 -18.56 -2.41 -12.31
N GLU A 321 -19.72 -2.82 -11.82
CA GLU A 321 -20.97 -2.06 -11.98
C GLU A 321 -20.93 -0.70 -11.27
N GLU A 322 -21.53 0.32 -11.91
CA GLU A 322 -21.70 1.66 -11.35
C GLU A 322 -22.54 1.64 -10.06
N TRP A 323 -22.41 2.67 -9.22
CA TRP A 323 -23.05 2.73 -7.90
C TRP A 323 -24.57 2.51 -7.93
N ASP A 324 -25.25 3.15 -8.87
CA ASP A 324 -26.71 3.08 -9.01
C ASP A 324 -27.17 1.74 -9.63
N GLU A 325 -26.25 0.95 -10.18
CA GLU A 325 -26.48 -0.33 -10.85
C GLU A 325 -26.03 -1.53 -9.99
N LEU A 326 -25.56 -1.28 -8.77
CA LEU A 326 -25.09 -2.34 -7.88
C LEU A 326 -26.18 -3.36 -7.61
N ARG A 327 -25.87 -4.62 -7.92
CA ARG A 327 -26.77 -5.74 -7.65
C ARG A 327 -26.85 -5.99 -6.15
N LYS A 328 -27.97 -6.54 -5.67
CA LYS A 328 -28.17 -6.92 -4.25
C LYS A 328 -27.08 -7.79 -3.62
N LYS A 329 -26.31 -8.52 -4.43
CA LYS A 329 -25.22 -9.41 -3.98
C LYS A 329 -23.86 -8.71 -3.84
N ASP A 330 -23.77 -7.47 -4.32
CA ASP A 330 -22.58 -6.64 -4.17
C ASP A 330 -22.68 -5.86 -2.86
N ALA A 331 -21.74 -6.11 -1.95
CA ALA A 331 -21.75 -5.52 -0.62
C ALA A 331 -21.31 -4.05 -0.61
N ARG A 332 -20.77 -3.51 -1.72
CA ARG A 332 -20.31 -2.12 -1.78
C ARG A 332 -21.39 -1.11 -1.39
N GLY A 333 -22.64 -1.35 -1.78
CA GLY A 333 -23.78 -0.52 -1.37
C GLY A 333 -23.99 -0.47 0.15
N GLU A 334 -23.62 -1.53 0.87
CA GLU A 334 -23.78 -1.64 2.32
C GLU A 334 -22.56 -1.12 3.08
N VAL A 335 -21.35 -1.40 2.60
CA VAL A 335 -20.10 -1.19 3.35
C VAL A 335 -19.32 0.06 2.96
N CYS A 336 -19.48 0.56 1.73
CA CYS A 336 -18.73 1.72 1.29
C CYS A 336 -19.24 3.01 1.93
N ARG A 337 -18.31 3.86 2.33
CA ARG A 337 -18.56 5.15 2.97
C ARG A 337 -17.76 6.22 2.24
N ASP A 338 -18.35 7.41 2.19
CA ASP A 338 -17.64 8.58 1.71
C ASP A 338 -16.55 8.99 2.69
N VAL A 339 -15.45 9.51 2.15
CA VAL A 339 -14.27 9.92 2.90
C VAL A 339 -13.72 11.24 2.41
N GLU A 340 -13.49 12.13 3.37
CA GLU A 340 -12.77 13.38 3.18
C GLU A 340 -11.40 13.26 3.85
N LEU A 341 -10.33 13.53 3.10
CA LEU A 341 -8.98 13.57 3.66
C LEU A 341 -8.71 14.93 4.32
N LYS A 342 -7.99 14.91 5.43
CA LYS A 342 -7.63 16.13 6.19
C LYS A 342 -6.74 17.08 5.41
N SER A 343 -5.96 16.55 4.47
CA SER A 343 -5.10 17.35 3.59
C SER A 343 -5.87 18.14 2.53
N GLY A 344 -7.14 17.80 2.28
CA GLY A 344 -7.91 18.32 1.15
C GLY A 344 -7.51 17.74 -0.22
N ARG A 345 -6.69 16.68 -0.25
CA ARG A 345 -6.26 15.99 -1.48
C ARG A 345 -7.09 14.74 -1.76
N VAL A 346 -6.93 14.23 -2.98
CA VAL A 346 -7.25 12.83 -3.30
C VAL A 346 -6.10 11.95 -2.84
N GLY A 347 -6.43 10.82 -2.21
CA GLY A 347 -5.42 9.90 -1.67
C GLY A 347 -5.30 8.62 -2.47
N HIS A 348 -4.07 8.14 -2.62
CA HIS A 348 -3.74 6.80 -3.06
C HIS A 348 -3.34 5.97 -1.83
N HIS A 349 -4.27 5.87 -0.87
CA HIS A 349 -4.05 5.16 0.38
C HIS A 349 -4.55 3.73 0.28
N THR A 350 -3.89 2.89 1.06
CA THR A 350 -4.31 1.54 1.38
C THR A 350 -3.97 1.32 2.87
N VAL A 351 -4.88 1.77 3.73
CA VAL A 351 -4.68 1.88 5.17
C VAL A 351 -5.94 1.40 5.88
N ALA A 352 -5.81 0.55 6.91
CA ALA A 352 -6.94 0.16 7.75
C ALA A 352 -6.72 0.53 9.21
N LEU A 353 -7.67 1.25 9.79
CA LEU A 353 -7.77 1.48 11.23
C LEU A 353 -8.64 0.39 11.84
N VAL A 354 -8.08 -0.38 12.76
CA VAL A 354 -8.79 -1.41 13.52
C VAL A 354 -9.00 -0.90 14.94
N ILE A 355 -10.25 -0.71 15.35
CA ILE A 355 -10.64 -0.24 16.67
C ILE A 355 -11.14 -1.43 17.47
N HIS A 356 -10.58 -1.65 18.65
CA HIS A 356 -11.01 -2.68 19.58
C HIS A 356 -11.42 -2.05 20.91
N GLN A 357 -12.66 -2.31 21.33
CA GLN A 357 -13.25 -1.78 22.55
C GLN A 357 -13.66 -2.92 23.48
N PRO A 358 -13.46 -2.80 24.81
CA PRO A 358 -13.90 -3.80 25.76
C PRO A 358 -15.43 -3.91 25.77
N LEU A 359 -15.95 -5.08 26.15
CA LEU A 359 -17.39 -5.24 26.42
C LEU A 359 -17.75 -4.50 27.71
N GLU A 360 -18.99 -4.01 27.83
CA GLU A 360 -19.44 -3.25 29.01
C GLU A 360 -19.17 -3.96 30.34
N LYS A 361 -19.38 -5.27 30.38
CA LYS A 361 -19.16 -6.12 31.56
C LYS A 361 -17.68 -6.31 31.93
N ASP A 362 -16.77 -6.04 31.00
CA ASP A 362 -15.33 -6.26 31.14
C ASP A 362 -14.60 -4.91 31.33
N LYS A 363 -15.33 -3.79 31.39
CA LYS A 363 -14.76 -2.47 31.69
C LYS A 363 -14.40 -2.39 33.17
N THR A 364 -13.22 -1.83 33.44
CA THR A 364 -12.76 -1.52 34.79
C THR A 364 -12.25 -0.08 34.82
N ASP A 365 -12.53 0.63 35.91
CA ASP A 365 -12.12 2.05 36.03
C ASP A 365 -10.60 2.19 36.24
N ASP A 366 -9.93 1.13 36.67
CA ASP A 366 -8.48 1.10 36.96
C ASP A 366 -7.61 0.72 35.74
N ASP A 367 -8.19 0.29 34.62
CA ASP A 367 -7.44 -0.11 33.43
C ASP A 367 -7.21 1.07 32.47
N GLU A 368 -6.00 1.65 32.58
CA GLU A 368 -5.54 2.80 31.79
C GLU A 368 -5.35 2.50 30.28
N GLU A 369 -5.49 1.25 29.84
CA GLU A 369 -5.25 0.85 28.45
C GLU A 369 -6.34 -0.07 27.88
N GLN A 370 -7.53 -0.08 28.48
CA GLN A 370 -8.62 -1.00 28.09
C GLN A 370 -9.11 -0.83 26.64
N TYR A 371 -8.96 0.36 26.06
CA TYR A 371 -9.26 0.65 24.65
C TYR A 371 -7.99 0.62 23.82
N GLU A 372 -8.04 0.02 22.63
CA GLU A 372 -6.88 -0.08 21.75
C GLU A 372 -7.26 0.12 20.29
N ALA A 373 -6.31 0.64 19.50
CA ALA A 373 -6.43 0.74 18.06
C ALA A 373 -5.15 0.24 17.39
N PHE A 374 -5.32 -0.42 16.25
CA PHE A 374 -4.25 -0.90 15.39
C PHE A 374 -4.31 -0.22 14.03
N LEU A 375 -3.17 -0.10 13.38
CA LEU A 375 -3.06 0.48 12.05
C LEU A 375 -2.39 -0.53 11.12
N TYR A 376 -3.08 -0.87 10.05
CA TYR A 376 -2.51 -1.56 8.90
C TYR A 376 -2.09 -0.53 7.85
N VAL A 377 -0.87 -0.66 7.32
CA VAL A 377 -0.34 0.13 6.20
C VAL A 377 0.34 -0.80 5.21
N GLY A 378 -0.06 -0.79 3.94
CA GLY A 378 0.54 -1.66 2.94
C GLY A 378 -0.10 -1.56 1.58
N SER A 379 0.09 -2.57 0.74
CA SER A 379 -0.42 -2.62 -0.62
C SER A 379 -1.73 -3.40 -0.78
N HIS A 380 -2.25 -4.05 0.27
CA HIS A 380 -3.46 -4.88 0.15
C HIS A 380 -4.71 -4.02 0.05
N THR A 381 -5.40 -4.00 -1.07
CA THR A 381 -6.73 -3.36 -1.20
C THR A 381 -7.80 -4.24 -0.54
N PRO A 382 -8.99 -3.73 -0.17
CA PRO A 382 -10.06 -4.54 0.45
C PRO A 382 -10.78 -5.45 -0.57
N THR A 383 -10.02 -6.08 -1.47
CA THR A 383 -10.51 -6.87 -2.60
C THR A 383 -9.98 -8.32 -2.52
N PRO A 384 -10.71 -9.29 -3.07
CA PRO A 384 -10.23 -10.67 -3.15
C PRO A 384 -8.91 -10.80 -3.92
N SER A 385 -8.65 -9.95 -4.91
CA SER A 385 -7.40 -9.94 -5.67
C SER A 385 -6.16 -9.73 -4.79
N ALA A 386 -6.27 -8.91 -3.74
CA ALA A 386 -5.16 -8.65 -2.82
C ALA A 386 -5.03 -9.66 -1.67
N TRP A 387 -6.17 -10.17 -1.20
CA TRP A 387 -6.23 -11.05 -0.02
C TRP A 387 -6.32 -12.55 -0.35
N GLY A 388 -6.67 -12.87 -1.60
CA GLY A 388 -6.75 -14.23 -2.14
C GLY A 388 -8.16 -14.73 -2.37
N LEU A 389 -8.24 -15.69 -3.30
CA LEU A 389 -9.43 -16.48 -3.59
C LEU A 389 -9.33 -17.80 -2.83
N TYR A 390 -10.14 -17.92 -1.79
CA TYR A 390 -10.14 -19.08 -0.92
C TYR A 390 -11.21 -20.10 -1.33
N THR A 391 -10.84 -21.37 -1.34
CA THR A 391 -11.76 -22.50 -1.26
C THR A 391 -11.57 -23.15 0.10
N LEU A 392 -12.53 -23.05 0.99
CA LEU A 392 -12.37 -23.47 2.39
C LEU A 392 -13.36 -24.57 2.78
N PRO A 393 -12.97 -25.49 3.66
CA PRO A 393 -13.92 -26.43 4.25
C PRO A 393 -14.99 -25.66 5.02
N THR A 394 -16.21 -26.18 4.95
CA THR A 394 -17.37 -25.62 5.65
C THR A 394 -17.95 -26.68 6.56
N GLY A 395 -18.83 -26.30 7.48
CA GLY A 395 -19.56 -27.28 8.29
C GLY A 395 -20.35 -28.32 7.46
N LEU A 396 -20.72 -27.98 6.22
CA LEU A 396 -21.40 -28.89 5.29
C LEU A 396 -20.45 -29.77 4.47
N ASN A 397 -19.20 -29.35 4.30
CA ASN A 397 -18.17 -30.12 3.60
C ASN A 397 -16.83 -29.97 4.34
N PRO A 398 -16.68 -30.63 5.51
CA PRO A 398 -15.48 -30.50 6.33
C PRO A 398 -14.26 -31.23 5.74
N SER A 399 -14.47 -32.18 4.82
CA SER A 399 -13.42 -32.93 4.14
C SER A 399 -12.80 -32.20 2.94
N LEU A 400 -13.29 -31.01 2.59
CA LEU A 400 -12.76 -30.24 1.48
C LEU A 400 -11.34 -29.78 1.80
N THR A 401 -10.37 -30.13 0.94
CA THR A 401 -9.01 -29.61 1.04
C THR A 401 -9.03 -28.09 0.86
N PRO A 402 -8.53 -27.31 1.83
CA PRO A 402 -8.47 -25.87 1.68
C PRO A 402 -7.49 -25.49 0.57
N SER A 403 -7.83 -24.49 -0.23
CA SER A 403 -6.94 -23.91 -1.21
C SER A 403 -7.03 -22.38 -1.25
N LEU A 404 -5.95 -21.77 -1.73
CA LEU A 404 -5.78 -20.33 -1.85
C LEU A 404 -5.10 -20.02 -3.18
N THR A 405 -5.71 -19.17 -3.98
CA THR A 405 -5.08 -18.59 -5.17
C THR A 405 -4.83 -17.11 -4.95
N LEU A 406 -3.58 -16.70 -5.11
CA LEU A 406 -3.13 -15.32 -4.96
C LEU A 406 -2.53 -14.84 -6.30
N PRO A 407 -3.20 -13.92 -7.02
CA PRO A 407 -2.72 -13.46 -8.32
C PRO A 407 -1.52 -12.50 -8.21
N GLN A 408 -1.34 -11.86 -7.06
CA GLN A 408 -0.39 -10.77 -6.87
C GLN A 408 0.31 -10.91 -5.52
N THR A 409 1.58 -10.52 -5.47
CA THR A 409 2.34 -10.43 -4.23
C THR A 409 2.09 -9.07 -3.58
N HIS A 410 1.61 -9.07 -2.34
CA HIS A 410 1.36 -7.86 -1.55
C HIS A 410 2.13 -7.90 -0.23
N LEU A 411 2.47 -6.71 0.26
CA LEU A 411 3.18 -6.50 1.51
C LEU A 411 2.52 -5.37 2.28
N GLY A 412 2.35 -5.59 3.58
CA GLY A 412 1.94 -4.57 4.51
C GLY A 412 2.50 -4.85 5.89
N LEU A 413 2.15 -3.98 6.82
CA LEU A 413 2.44 -4.16 8.22
C LEU A 413 1.26 -3.75 9.08
N LEU A 414 1.28 -4.26 10.29
CA LEU A 414 0.33 -3.97 11.34
C LEU A 414 1.09 -3.56 12.60
N LEU A 415 0.63 -2.51 13.26
CA LEU A 415 1.13 -2.09 14.56
C LEU A 415 -0.01 -1.64 15.48
N ARG A 416 0.23 -1.71 16.78
CA ARG A 416 -0.61 -1.05 17.78
C ARG A 416 -0.40 0.46 17.69
N LEU A 417 -1.43 1.18 17.26
CA LEU A 417 -1.38 2.63 17.00
C LEU A 417 -1.43 3.42 18.32
N CYS A 418 -2.40 3.10 19.18
CA CYS A 418 -2.57 3.75 20.49
C CYS A 418 -3.42 2.88 21.43
N THR A 419 -3.29 3.17 22.73
CA THR A 419 -4.09 2.63 23.83
C THR A 419 -4.67 3.79 24.66
N ALA A 420 -5.78 3.55 25.36
CA ALA A 420 -6.34 4.52 26.29
C ALA A 420 -7.28 3.87 27.33
N GLY A 421 -7.44 4.53 28.47
CA GLY A 421 -8.38 4.10 29.52
C GLY A 421 -9.82 4.47 29.21
N THR A 422 -10.07 5.42 28.31
CA THR A 422 -11.43 5.84 27.92
C THR A 422 -11.62 5.88 26.42
N TRP A 423 -12.85 5.64 25.97
CA TRP A 423 -13.21 5.78 24.55
C TRP A 423 -12.96 7.19 24.03
N SER A 424 -13.24 8.23 24.84
CA SER A 424 -13.02 9.62 24.43
C SER A 424 -11.55 9.91 24.16
N SER A 425 -10.65 9.40 25.03
CA SER A 425 -9.20 9.54 24.85
C SER A 425 -8.73 8.78 23.61
N LEU A 426 -9.12 7.51 23.45
CA LEU A 426 -8.77 6.74 22.25
C LEU A 426 -9.28 7.45 20.98
N LYS A 427 -10.53 7.91 20.99
CA LYS A 427 -11.16 8.61 19.87
C LYS A 427 -10.38 9.86 19.49
N SER A 428 -9.94 10.67 20.46
CA SER A 428 -9.13 11.85 20.18
C SER A 428 -7.78 11.48 19.55
N GLN A 429 -7.11 10.45 20.06
CA GLN A 429 -5.82 10.01 19.52
C GLN A 429 -5.95 9.47 18.08
N ILE A 430 -6.92 8.61 17.81
CA ILE A 430 -7.15 8.09 16.44
C ILE A 430 -7.58 9.21 15.50
N ASP A 431 -8.45 10.13 15.95
CA ASP A 431 -8.90 11.29 15.16
C ASP A 431 -7.74 12.25 14.86
N GLU A 432 -6.66 12.23 15.62
CA GLU A 432 -5.44 12.98 15.32
C GLU A 432 -4.54 12.23 14.33
N LEU A 433 -4.41 10.90 14.48
CA LEU A 433 -3.41 10.08 13.80
C LEU A 433 -3.79 9.66 12.37
N VAL A 434 -5.07 9.40 12.08
CA VAL A 434 -5.48 8.95 10.73
C VAL A 434 -5.55 10.09 9.71
N PRO A 435 -5.33 9.85 8.40
CA PRO A 435 -5.36 10.93 7.41
C PRO A 435 -6.76 11.41 7.01
N TRP A 436 -7.83 10.69 7.37
CA TRP A 436 -9.21 11.07 7.03
C TRP A 436 -9.96 11.74 8.17
N LYS A 437 -11.01 12.48 7.83
CA LYS A 437 -11.93 13.06 8.80
C LYS A 437 -12.90 12.00 9.32
N ARG A 438 -13.19 12.05 10.62
CA ARG A 438 -14.12 11.15 11.32
C ARG A 438 -15.23 11.96 12.00
N PRO A 439 -16.45 11.40 12.15
CA PRO A 439 -16.89 10.08 11.69
C PRO A 439 -17.09 10.03 10.16
N VAL A 440 -16.85 8.86 9.58
CA VAL A 440 -17.09 8.58 8.15
C VAL A 440 -18.59 8.54 7.84
N ARG A 441 -18.98 8.91 6.62
CA ARG A 441 -20.38 9.12 6.25
C ARG A 441 -20.86 8.12 5.22
N LYS A 442 -22.15 7.76 5.24
CA LYS A 442 -22.78 7.03 4.13
C LYS A 442 -22.88 7.96 2.92
N TYR A 443 -22.72 7.41 1.71
CA TYR A 443 -23.04 8.15 0.50
C TYR A 443 -24.50 8.63 0.52
N GLY A 444 -24.75 9.81 -0.05
CA GLY A 444 -26.09 10.42 -0.07
C GLY A 444 -26.57 10.99 1.25
N ALA A 445 -25.79 10.89 2.35
CA ALA A 445 -26.09 11.58 3.61
C ALA A 445 -25.70 13.07 3.50
N GLY A 446 -26.42 13.86 2.69
CA GLY A 446 -26.15 15.29 2.49
C GLY A 446 -26.21 15.72 1.02
N ARG A 447 -25.28 16.60 0.60
CA ARG A 447 -25.08 17.03 -0.80
C ARG A 447 -24.08 16.17 -1.57
N ASP A 448 -23.60 15.11 -0.95
CA ASP A 448 -22.54 14.26 -1.49
C ASP A 448 -23.17 13.24 -2.45
N GLY A 449 -22.70 13.23 -3.70
CA GLY A 449 -23.10 12.24 -4.70
C GLY A 449 -22.59 10.83 -4.37
N GLY A 450 -22.73 9.91 -5.32
CA GLY A 450 -22.14 8.58 -5.24
C GLY A 450 -20.59 8.59 -5.22
N PRO A 451 -19.96 7.40 -5.22
CA PRO A 451 -18.50 7.25 -5.31
C PRO A 451 -17.95 7.97 -6.54
N ALA A 452 -16.70 8.41 -6.44
CA ALA A 452 -16.00 9.04 -7.56
C ALA A 452 -15.97 8.11 -8.78
N ARG A 453 -16.37 8.64 -9.93
CA ARG A 453 -16.42 7.86 -11.19
C ARG A 453 -15.05 7.72 -11.83
N ASN A 454 -14.85 6.61 -12.53
CA ASN A 454 -13.66 6.41 -13.34
C ASN A 454 -13.48 7.52 -14.39
N VAL A 455 -12.23 7.82 -14.70
CA VAL A 455 -11.86 8.64 -15.87
C VAL A 455 -10.97 7.82 -16.76
N GLU A 456 -11.20 7.92 -18.08
CA GLU A 456 -10.28 7.35 -19.06
C GLU A 456 -8.90 7.97 -18.89
N ARG A 457 -7.92 7.10 -18.64
CA ARG A 457 -6.51 7.50 -18.73
C ARG A 457 -6.24 7.71 -20.21
N LYS A 458 -6.16 8.96 -20.67
CA LYS A 458 -5.65 9.25 -22.02
C LYS A 458 -4.24 8.68 -22.10
N GLU A 459 -4.07 7.56 -22.78
CA GLU A 459 -2.75 7.03 -23.08
C GLU A 459 -1.95 8.15 -23.75
N ARG A 460 -0.75 8.45 -23.24
CA ARG A 460 0.17 9.31 -23.96
C ARG A 460 0.48 8.56 -25.25
N ARG A 461 -0.09 8.99 -26.38
CA ARG A 461 0.38 8.61 -27.70
C ARG A 461 1.90 8.80 -27.67
N LYS A 462 2.67 7.71 -27.75
CA LYS A 462 4.12 7.80 -27.95
C LYS A 462 4.29 8.75 -29.14
N ALA A 463 4.98 9.88 -28.93
CA ALA A 463 5.23 10.83 -29.99
C ALA A 463 5.91 10.05 -31.13
N GLY A 464 5.16 9.78 -32.19
CA GLY A 464 5.67 9.07 -33.35
C GLY A 464 6.84 9.87 -33.88
N ARG A 465 8.02 9.25 -33.92
CA ARG A 465 9.21 9.82 -34.54
C ARG A 465 8.81 10.23 -35.97
N PRO A 466 8.94 11.50 -36.39
CA PRO A 466 8.64 11.88 -37.76
C PRO A 466 9.52 11.03 -38.68
N ARG A 467 8.91 10.25 -39.57
CA ARG A 467 9.64 9.60 -40.65
C ARG A 467 10.29 10.71 -41.46
N LYS A 468 11.62 10.83 -41.40
CA LYS A 468 12.39 11.65 -42.33
C LYS A 468 11.99 11.21 -43.75
N LYS A 469 11.37 12.11 -44.51
CA LYS A 469 11.33 11.99 -45.97
C LYS A 469 12.79 11.88 -46.42
N ARG A 470 13.15 10.77 -47.08
CA ARG A 470 14.37 10.72 -47.89
C ARG A 470 14.16 11.71 -49.03
N VAL A 471 14.99 12.74 -49.06
CA VAL A 471 15.18 13.63 -50.21
C VAL A 471 16.56 13.28 -50.75
N GLY A 472 16.64 13.04 -52.06
CA GLY A 472 17.88 12.91 -52.81
C GLY A 472 18.14 11.52 -53.36
N GLU A 473 17.57 11.23 -54.52
CA GLU A 473 18.30 10.65 -55.66
C GLU A 473 17.64 11.26 -56.91
N GLU A 474 18.34 12.23 -57.48
CA GLU A 474 18.04 12.87 -58.77
C GLU A 474 18.51 11.96 -59.91
N GLU A 475 17.71 11.98 -60.98
CA GLU A 475 18.11 11.91 -62.39
C GLU A 475 18.85 10.66 -62.91
N GLU A 476 18.10 9.84 -63.67
CA GLU A 476 18.53 9.37 -64.98
C GLU A 476 17.39 9.66 -65.97
N GLU A 477 17.59 10.66 -66.83
CA GLU A 477 16.95 10.74 -68.14
C GLU A 477 17.67 9.75 -69.07
N ASP A 478 16.93 9.05 -69.94
CA ASP A 478 17.39 8.71 -71.29
C ASP A 478 16.16 8.36 -72.17
N GLU A 479 16.05 9.15 -73.25
CA GLU A 479 15.35 9.02 -74.55
C GLU A 479 14.06 8.20 -74.72
#